data_AF-A0A1H3XBJ4-F1
#
_entry.id   AF-A0A1H3XBJ4-F1
#
_cell.length_a   1.000
_cell.length_b   1.000
_cell.length_c   1.000
_cell.angle_alpha   90.00
_cell.angle_beta   90.00
_cell.angle_gamma   90.00
#
_symmetry.space_group_name_H-M   'P 1'
#
loop_
_entity.id
_entity.type
_entity.pdbx_description
1 polymer ?
#
loop_
_entity_poly.entity_id
_entity_poly.type
_entity_poly.pdbx_seq_one_letter_code
_entity_poly.pdbx_strand_id
1 'polypeptide(L)'
;MKTCPNCKSKVNDDTLFCSVCGFYFEEGTLKNNASSGKNPLKGLLIVLVVILIILSMAVGGFIWWNHPAKRVQRLLDLGQKYLAELDYDQSIITLEKALRIDPKNSLLYSNLAEVYVVKADHISEEEKLNLYETANENYEYAMYYAGEDDARLVKTINEFYLNWAQIYIDLKDYEMAKNILNQGFEITEQDELKSELEEVENQEKSEAKTDEGNNRKSNQLLYNENARAIIIDVFQVYQPKSFDTVYTGPGRNGSYHTNCNYTYDETGTLPITVVLDNKTERTIKYQYDINGYPNYMELHELADDYSEEYFYDNEARLTNSVYHNLHEPQDPINYKHEYDEGGIYQGVTVTTQVQYPFSYKYEYDEKNRIKTELYEDEWYKISTSYEYDEQNRIIKETESSIRDQYQYTTVTTYNY
;
A
#
# COMPACT_ATOMS: atom_id res chain seq x y z
N MET A 1 40.34 -45.16 80.76
CA MET A 1 39.32 -45.96 81.45
C MET A 1 38.49 -45.04 82.34
N LYS A 2 37.18 -45.01 82.13
CA LYS A 2 36.20 -44.15 82.81
C LYS A 2 35.42 -44.97 83.83
N THR A 3 34.88 -44.30 84.83
CA THR A 3 34.09 -44.95 85.88
C THR A 3 32.61 -44.76 85.58
N CYS A 4 31.84 -45.85 85.54
CA CYS A 4 30.40 -45.75 85.33
C CYS A 4 29.75 -44.94 86.48
N PRO A 5 28.98 -43.88 86.20
CA PRO A 5 28.37 -43.06 87.25
C PRO A 5 27.33 -43.86 88.05
N ASN A 6 26.68 -44.85 87.43
CA ASN A 6 25.64 -45.67 88.04
C ASN A 6 26.21 -46.78 88.95
N CYS A 7 27.04 -47.69 88.41
CA CYS A 7 27.53 -48.87 89.16
C CYS A 7 29.00 -48.79 89.62
N LYS A 8 29.72 -47.70 89.31
CA LYS A 8 31.13 -47.47 89.67
C LYS A 8 32.16 -48.46 89.11
N SER A 9 31.78 -49.36 88.20
CA SER A 9 32.74 -50.21 87.49
C SER A 9 33.66 -49.39 86.57
N LYS A 10 34.94 -49.78 86.45
CA LYS A 10 35.85 -49.23 85.43
C LYS A 10 35.54 -49.82 84.06
N VAL A 11 35.31 -48.96 83.07
CA VAL A 11 35.03 -49.32 81.67
C VAL A 11 35.96 -48.55 80.73
N ASN A 12 36.18 -49.08 79.53
CA ASN A 12 37.00 -48.40 78.52
C ASN A 12 36.34 -47.09 78.07
N ASP A 13 37.16 -46.09 77.77
CA ASP A 13 36.67 -44.74 77.47
C ASP A 13 35.78 -44.72 76.21
N ASP A 14 36.07 -45.61 75.27
CA ASP A 14 35.42 -45.70 73.96
C ASP A 14 34.11 -46.53 73.98
N THR A 15 33.68 -47.03 75.14
CA THR A 15 32.44 -47.81 75.26
C THR A 15 31.22 -46.91 75.43
N LEU A 16 30.18 -47.18 74.64
CA LEU A 16 28.90 -46.44 74.62
C LEU A 16 27.96 -46.82 75.76
N PHE A 17 28.11 -48.01 76.32
CA PHE A 17 27.33 -48.48 77.45
C PHE A 17 28.19 -49.30 78.42
N CYS A 18 27.79 -49.31 79.69
CA CYS A 18 28.43 -50.13 80.71
C CYS A 18 28.00 -51.59 80.57
N SER A 19 28.95 -52.49 80.33
CA SER A 19 28.70 -53.94 80.21
C SER A 19 28.19 -54.60 81.50
N VAL A 20 28.35 -53.95 82.66
CA VAL A 20 27.95 -54.50 83.97
C VAL A 20 26.51 -54.15 84.33
N CYS A 21 26.07 -52.92 84.07
CA CYS A 21 24.74 -52.46 84.49
C CYS A 21 23.84 -51.96 83.36
N GLY A 22 24.32 -51.98 82.12
CA GLY A 22 23.57 -51.50 80.96
C GLY A 22 23.39 -49.99 80.89
N PHE A 23 24.01 -49.22 81.79
CA PHE A 23 23.94 -47.75 81.76
C PHE A 23 24.55 -47.21 80.47
N TYR A 24 23.73 -46.49 79.69
CA TYR A 24 24.15 -45.85 78.46
C TYR A 24 24.79 -44.51 78.78
N PHE A 25 25.98 -44.26 78.27
CA PHE A 25 26.60 -42.94 78.38
C PHE A 25 25.97 -42.07 77.28
N GLU A 26 25.20 -41.04 77.66
CA GLU A 26 24.68 -40.09 76.67
C GLU A 26 25.87 -39.48 75.91
N GLU A 27 25.89 -39.69 74.59
CA GLU A 27 26.88 -39.10 73.70
C GLU A 27 26.74 -37.57 73.74
N GLY A 28 27.63 -36.93 74.49
CA GLY A 28 27.98 -35.54 74.24
C GLY A 28 28.52 -35.43 72.81
N THR A 29 27.70 -34.89 71.92
CA THR A 29 28.06 -34.28 70.63
C THR A 29 29.34 -34.84 70.00
N LEU A 30 29.22 -35.94 69.25
CA LEU A 30 30.13 -36.15 68.14
C LEU A 30 29.96 -34.95 67.20
N LYS A 31 30.90 -33.99 67.28
CA LYS A 31 31.13 -33.02 66.22
C LYS A 31 31.51 -33.84 64.99
N ASN A 32 30.50 -34.25 64.24
CA ASN A 32 30.67 -34.52 62.82
C ASN A 32 31.04 -33.18 62.18
N ASN A 33 32.33 -32.93 62.10
CA ASN A 33 32.90 -32.09 61.06
C ASN A 33 32.72 -32.79 59.70
N ALA A 34 31.47 -33.10 59.35
CA ALA A 34 31.07 -32.92 57.97
C ALA A 34 30.86 -31.42 57.86
N SER A 35 31.90 -30.69 57.48
CA SER A 35 31.69 -29.43 56.80
C SER A 35 30.91 -29.75 55.53
N SER A 36 29.58 -29.86 55.66
CA SER A 36 28.70 -29.24 54.69
C SER A 36 28.99 -27.75 54.81
N GLY A 37 30.14 -27.35 54.27
CA GLY A 37 30.27 -26.03 53.72
C GLY A 37 29.15 -25.97 52.71
N LYS A 38 27.99 -25.46 53.13
CA LYS A 38 27.11 -24.75 52.22
C LYS A 38 27.96 -23.59 51.74
N ASN A 39 28.84 -23.86 50.77
CA ASN A 39 29.62 -22.85 50.11
C ASN A 39 28.55 -21.89 49.60
N PRO A 40 28.47 -20.64 50.08
CA PRO A 40 27.43 -19.71 49.65
C PRO A 40 27.42 -19.59 48.13
N LEU A 41 28.56 -19.85 47.49
CA LEU A 41 28.76 -20.04 46.05
C LEU A 41 27.92 -21.15 45.40
N LYS A 42 27.68 -22.31 46.04
CA LYS A 42 26.85 -23.39 45.46
C LYS A 42 25.35 -23.04 45.48
N GLY A 43 24.88 -22.39 46.56
CA GLY A 43 23.52 -21.86 46.63
C GLY A 43 23.31 -20.70 45.65
N LEU A 44 24.29 -19.80 45.56
CA LEU A 44 24.30 -18.68 44.61
C LEU A 44 24.36 -19.15 43.15
N LEU A 45 25.10 -20.21 42.84
CA LEU A 45 25.11 -20.83 41.51
C LEU A 45 23.75 -21.41 41.12
N ILE A 46 23.05 -22.08 42.05
CA ILE A 46 21.70 -22.60 41.78
C ILE A 46 20.72 -21.46 41.52
N VAL A 47 20.77 -20.38 42.32
CA VAL A 47 19.93 -19.19 42.11
C VAL A 47 20.23 -18.51 40.77
N LEU A 48 21.50 -18.37 40.39
CA LEU A 48 21.89 -17.80 39.09
C LEU A 48 21.41 -18.65 37.92
N VAL A 49 21.50 -19.98 38.01
CA VAL A 49 20.98 -20.88 36.95
C VAL A 49 19.47 -20.77 36.83
N VAL A 50 18.73 -20.68 37.95
CA VAL A 50 17.28 -20.48 37.92
C VAL A 50 16.91 -19.12 37.30
N ILE A 51 17.63 -18.05 37.64
CA ILE A 51 17.44 -16.73 37.03
C ILE A 51 17.72 -16.78 35.53
N LEU A 52 18.79 -17.45 35.09
CA LEU A 52 19.11 -17.60 33.66
C LEU A 52 18.03 -18.39 32.89
N ILE A 53 17.42 -19.40 33.51
CA ILE A 53 16.30 -20.14 32.90
C ILE A 53 15.04 -19.27 32.80
N ILE A 54 14.73 -18.49 33.84
CA ILE A 54 13.59 -17.56 33.80
C ILE A 54 13.83 -16.47 32.75
N LEU A 55 15.04 -15.94 32.65
CA LEU A 55 15.42 -14.96 31.63
C LEU A 55 15.37 -15.57 30.22
N SER A 56 15.83 -16.82 30.03
CA SER A 56 15.76 -17.48 28.73
C SER A 56 14.32 -17.79 28.31
N MET A 57 13.44 -18.15 29.26
CA MET A 57 12.00 -18.29 29.01
C MET A 57 11.34 -16.96 28.69
N ALA A 58 11.72 -15.88 29.37
CA ALA A 58 11.21 -14.53 29.09
C ALA A 58 11.65 -14.02 27.71
N VAL A 59 12.92 -14.23 27.35
CA VAL A 59 13.46 -13.88 26.02
C VAL A 59 12.83 -14.76 24.94
N GLY A 60 12.67 -16.06 25.17
CA GLY A 60 11.97 -16.96 24.25
C GLY A 60 10.50 -16.57 24.04
N GLY A 61 9.80 -16.20 25.12
CA GLY A 61 8.45 -15.66 25.05
C GLY A 61 8.37 -14.33 24.30
N PHE A 62 9.36 -13.45 24.48
CA PHE A 62 9.44 -12.17 23.79
C PHE A 62 9.71 -12.34 22.27
N ILE A 63 10.62 -13.24 21.90
CA ILE A 63 10.91 -13.58 20.51
C ILE A 63 9.68 -14.22 19.85
N TRP A 64 9.00 -15.13 20.54
CA TRP A 64 7.78 -15.78 20.05
C TRP A 64 6.61 -14.78 19.90
N TRP A 65 6.48 -13.84 20.84
CA TRP A 65 5.47 -12.78 20.80
C TRP A 65 5.67 -11.80 19.64
N ASN A 66 6.93 -11.51 19.30
CA ASN A 66 7.28 -10.56 18.24
C ASN A 66 7.41 -11.23 16.85
N HIS A 67 7.14 -12.53 16.74
CA HIS A 67 7.18 -13.26 15.48
C HIS A 67 6.15 -12.68 14.48
N PRO A 68 6.53 -12.42 13.21
CA PRO A 68 5.68 -11.73 12.23
C PRO A 68 4.32 -12.42 12.04
N ALA A 69 4.29 -13.74 11.88
CA ALA A 69 3.04 -14.50 11.73
C ALA A 69 2.06 -14.32 12.91
N LYS A 70 2.56 -14.22 14.15
CA LYS A 70 1.72 -13.98 15.33
C LYS A 70 1.23 -12.54 15.40
N ARG A 71 2.02 -11.58 14.90
CA ARG A 71 1.59 -10.19 14.78
C ARG A 71 0.49 -10.04 13.73
N VAL A 72 0.66 -10.67 12.56
CA VAL A 72 -0.34 -10.71 11.49
C VAL A 72 -1.65 -11.28 11.99
N GLN A 73 -1.63 -12.45 12.64
CA GLN A 73 -2.85 -13.06 13.18
C GLN A 73 -3.58 -12.13 14.16
N ARG A 74 -2.86 -11.49 15.09
CA ARG A 74 -3.49 -10.56 16.04
C ARG A 74 -4.11 -9.33 15.35
N LEU A 75 -3.47 -8.83 14.30
CA LEU A 75 -4.02 -7.71 13.53
C LEU A 75 -5.22 -8.15 12.70
N LEU A 76 -5.21 -9.34 12.14
CA LEU A 76 -6.36 -9.94 11.46
C LEU A 76 -7.56 -10.07 12.42
N ASP A 77 -7.35 -10.69 13.58
CA ASP A 77 -8.40 -10.86 14.60
C ASP A 77 -8.95 -9.50 15.06
N LEU A 78 -8.09 -8.49 15.19
CA LEU A 78 -8.49 -7.13 15.58
C LEU A 78 -9.25 -6.40 14.46
N GLY A 79 -8.84 -6.55 13.21
CA GLY A 79 -9.55 -6.00 12.05
C GLY A 79 -10.96 -6.58 11.95
N GLN A 80 -11.10 -7.90 12.05
CA GLN A 80 -12.41 -8.57 12.07
C GLN A 80 -13.28 -8.12 13.25
N LYS A 81 -12.67 -7.85 14.41
CA LYS A 81 -13.39 -7.28 15.55
C LYS A 81 -13.94 -5.89 15.23
N TYR A 82 -13.14 -5.02 14.62
CA TYR A 82 -13.61 -3.69 14.21
C TYR A 82 -14.73 -3.77 13.16
N LEU A 83 -14.62 -4.68 12.19
CA LEU A 83 -15.70 -4.96 11.23
C LEU A 83 -17.00 -5.36 11.95
N ALA A 84 -16.93 -6.27 12.93
CA ALA A 84 -18.08 -6.69 13.72
C ALA A 84 -18.67 -5.56 14.60
N GLU A 85 -17.85 -4.56 14.95
CA GLU A 85 -18.25 -3.34 15.66
C GLU A 85 -18.72 -2.23 14.71
N LEU A 86 -18.78 -2.49 13.38
CA LEU A 86 -19.11 -1.55 12.31
C LEU A 86 -18.12 -0.37 12.19
N ASP A 87 -16.93 -0.51 12.76
CA ASP A 87 -15.83 0.47 12.64
C ASP A 87 -14.97 0.12 11.42
N TYR A 88 -15.53 0.39 10.23
CA TYR A 88 -14.91 0.01 8.95
C TYR A 88 -13.55 0.66 8.74
N ASP A 89 -13.39 1.93 9.12
CA ASP A 89 -12.13 2.67 8.91
C ASP A 89 -11.02 2.11 9.80
N GLN A 90 -11.30 1.79 11.07
CA GLN A 90 -10.31 1.12 11.92
C GLN A 90 -10.01 -0.30 11.46
N SER A 91 -11.00 -1.02 10.91
CA SER A 91 -10.79 -2.33 10.31
C SER A 91 -9.80 -2.25 9.14
N ILE A 92 -10.04 -1.35 8.17
CA ILE A 92 -9.17 -1.13 7.00
C ILE A 92 -7.74 -0.81 7.45
N ILE A 93 -7.56 0.21 8.30
CA ILE A 93 -6.23 0.61 8.81
C ILE A 93 -5.51 -0.56 9.50
N THR A 94 -6.25 -1.41 10.21
CA THR A 94 -5.68 -2.53 10.96
C THR A 94 -5.27 -3.68 10.02
N LEU A 95 -6.08 -3.99 9.02
CA LEU A 95 -5.77 -5.02 8.03
C LEU A 95 -4.64 -4.58 7.09
N GLU A 96 -4.56 -3.30 6.69
CA GLU A 96 -3.42 -2.76 5.95
C GLU A 96 -2.10 -2.84 6.75
N LYS A 97 -2.16 -2.61 8.08
CA LYS A 97 -1.00 -2.85 8.96
C LYS A 97 -0.58 -4.31 8.94
N ALA A 98 -1.53 -5.24 8.84
CA ALA A 98 -1.23 -6.67 8.71
C ALA A 98 -0.57 -6.98 7.36
N LEU A 99 -1.07 -6.40 6.26
CA LEU A 99 -0.50 -6.57 4.91
C LEU A 99 0.91 -6.00 4.81
N ARG A 100 1.24 -4.90 5.49
CA ARG A 100 2.63 -4.40 5.55
C ARG A 100 3.60 -5.39 6.19
N ILE A 101 3.12 -6.33 7.01
CA ILE A 101 3.94 -7.38 7.64
C ILE A 101 3.97 -8.64 6.76
N ASP A 102 2.85 -8.99 6.14
CA ASP A 102 2.73 -10.14 5.24
C ASP A 102 1.99 -9.74 3.93
N PRO A 103 2.71 -9.17 2.94
CA PRO A 103 2.10 -8.59 1.74
C PRO A 103 1.51 -9.60 0.76
N LYS A 104 1.71 -10.91 0.97
CA LYS A 104 1.23 -11.97 0.06
C LYS A 104 0.11 -12.79 0.68
N ASN A 105 -0.54 -12.27 1.71
CA ASN A 105 -1.54 -12.98 2.48
C ASN A 105 -2.92 -12.82 1.85
N SER A 106 -3.37 -13.82 1.09
CA SER A 106 -4.69 -13.81 0.42
C SER A 106 -5.86 -13.62 1.39
N LEU A 107 -5.73 -14.12 2.63
CA LEU A 107 -6.77 -13.96 3.65
C LEU A 107 -6.89 -12.47 4.05
N LEU A 108 -5.80 -11.72 4.16
CA LEU A 108 -5.88 -10.29 4.49
C LEU A 108 -6.55 -9.48 3.38
N TYR A 109 -6.23 -9.77 2.11
CA TYR A 109 -6.85 -9.12 0.97
C TYR A 109 -8.36 -9.41 0.89
N SER A 110 -8.78 -10.68 1.05
CA SER A 110 -10.21 -11.03 1.08
C SER A 110 -10.96 -10.38 2.25
N ASN A 111 -10.35 -10.28 3.44
CA ASN A 111 -10.96 -9.55 4.56
C ASN A 111 -11.07 -8.04 4.29
N LEU A 112 -10.10 -7.43 3.61
CA LEU A 112 -10.20 -6.01 3.21
C LEU A 112 -11.34 -5.80 2.21
N ALA A 113 -11.45 -6.66 1.19
CA ALA A 113 -12.54 -6.62 0.23
C ALA A 113 -13.91 -6.73 0.92
N GLU A 114 -14.05 -7.66 1.86
CA GLU A 114 -15.26 -7.80 2.68
C GLU A 114 -15.59 -6.51 3.45
N VAL A 115 -14.60 -5.87 4.07
CA VAL A 115 -14.82 -4.61 4.79
C VAL A 115 -15.32 -3.51 3.85
N TYR A 116 -14.77 -3.41 2.64
CA TYR A 116 -15.22 -2.43 1.64
C TYR A 116 -16.66 -2.70 1.18
N VAL A 117 -17.01 -3.96 0.91
CA VAL A 117 -18.38 -4.35 0.55
C VAL A 117 -19.37 -4.03 1.67
N VAL A 118 -19.06 -4.42 2.91
CA VAL A 118 -19.95 -4.14 4.05
C VAL A 118 -20.06 -2.63 4.30
N LYS A 119 -18.98 -1.87 4.15
CA LYS A 119 -19.03 -0.40 4.23
C LYS A 119 -19.93 0.19 3.14
N ALA A 120 -19.91 -0.39 1.93
CA ALA A 120 -20.71 0.03 0.79
C ALA A 120 -22.23 -0.07 1.05
N ASP A 121 -22.67 -1.02 1.89
CA ASP A 121 -24.07 -1.18 2.28
C ASP A 121 -24.60 -0.04 3.18
N HIS A 122 -23.72 0.81 3.72
CA HIS A 122 -24.07 1.87 4.68
C HIS A 122 -23.85 3.29 4.14
N ILE A 123 -23.55 3.45 2.86
CA ILE A 123 -23.24 4.74 2.22
C ILE A 123 -24.16 5.04 1.03
N SER A 124 -23.99 6.23 0.45
CA SER A 124 -24.74 6.64 -0.75
C SER A 124 -24.36 5.82 -2.00
N GLU A 125 -25.28 5.72 -2.96
CA GLU A 125 -25.07 4.95 -4.21
C GLU A 125 -23.85 5.42 -5.02
N GLU A 126 -23.54 6.72 -5.04
CA GLU A 126 -22.39 7.28 -5.76
C GLU A 126 -21.06 6.77 -5.17
N GLU A 127 -20.96 6.73 -3.84
CA GLU A 127 -19.75 6.28 -3.14
C GLU A 127 -19.69 4.74 -3.04
N LYS A 128 -20.85 4.07 -3.16
CA LYS A 128 -20.97 2.60 -3.19
C LYS A 128 -20.14 1.99 -4.32
N LEU A 129 -20.22 2.54 -5.54
CA LEU A 129 -19.50 2.01 -6.70
C LEU A 129 -17.98 2.01 -6.50
N ASN A 130 -17.42 3.11 -5.99
CA ASN A 130 -15.98 3.22 -5.70
C ASN A 130 -15.50 2.17 -4.68
N LEU A 131 -16.33 1.86 -3.67
CA LEU A 131 -15.99 0.83 -2.69
C LEU A 131 -16.07 -0.59 -3.29
N TYR A 132 -16.98 -0.84 -4.23
CA TYR A 132 -17.04 -2.11 -4.96
C TYR A 132 -15.82 -2.27 -5.88
N GLU A 133 -15.37 -1.24 -6.57
CA GLU A 133 -14.13 -1.27 -7.35
C GLU A 133 -12.91 -1.56 -6.45
N THR A 134 -12.81 -0.87 -5.31
CA THR A 134 -11.73 -1.13 -4.34
C THR A 134 -11.80 -2.57 -3.78
N ALA A 135 -13.01 -3.08 -3.55
CA ALA A 135 -13.20 -4.47 -3.12
C ALA A 135 -12.77 -5.46 -4.22
N ASN A 136 -13.07 -5.17 -5.49
CA ASN A 136 -12.66 -5.96 -6.64
C ASN A 136 -11.14 -6.11 -6.70
N GLU A 137 -10.39 -5.01 -6.63
CA GLU A 137 -8.92 -5.04 -6.63
C GLU A 137 -8.38 -5.95 -5.52
N ASN A 138 -8.96 -5.87 -4.32
CA ASN A 138 -8.57 -6.71 -3.19
C ASN A 138 -8.95 -8.19 -3.41
N TYR A 139 -10.09 -8.49 -4.04
CA TYR A 139 -10.45 -9.86 -4.40
C TYR A 139 -9.56 -10.44 -5.49
N GLU A 140 -9.14 -9.64 -6.48
CA GLU A 140 -8.15 -10.05 -7.48
C GLU A 140 -6.81 -10.39 -6.84
N TYR A 141 -6.32 -9.56 -5.91
CA TYR A 141 -5.13 -9.88 -5.13
C TYR A 141 -5.30 -11.13 -4.26
N ALA A 142 -6.47 -11.29 -3.64
CA ALA A 142 -6.76 -12.49 -2.84
C ALA A 142 -6.71 -13.75 -3.70
N MET A 143 -7.33 -13.73 -4.89
CA MET A 143 -7.31 -14.84 -5.84
C MET A 143 -5.90 -15.12 -6.36
N TYR A 144 -5.17 -14.07 -6.74
CA TYR A 144 -3.79 -14.18 -7.22
C TYR A 144 -2.86 -14.86 -6.21
N TYR A 145 -2.99 -14.54 -4.92
CA TYR A 145 -2.16 -15.11 -3.86
C TYR A 145 -2.66 -16.45 -3.31
N ALA A 146 -3.97 -16.75 -3.36
CA ALA A 146 -4.54 -18.02 -2.91
C ALA A 146 -4.38 -19.13 -3.95
N GLY A 147 -4.52 -18.80 -5.24
CA GLY A 147 -4.76 -19.77 -6.30
C GLY A 147 -6.22 -20.27 -6.33
N GLU A 148 -6.58 -20.94 -7.41
CA GLU A 148 -7.95 -21.38 -7.72
C GLU A 148 -8.52 -22.46 -6.77
N ASP A 149 -7.66 -23.09 -5.95
CA ASP A 149 -8.06 -24.21 -5.07
C ASP A 149 -8.87 -23.78 -3.83
N ASP A 150 -8.94 -22.47 -3.50
CA ASP A 150 -9.71 -21.98 -2.36
C ASP A 150 -11.20 -21.84 -2.71
N ALA A 151 -11.92 -22.96 -2.61
CA ALA A 151 -13.35 -23.00 -2.89
C ALA A 151 -14.20 -22.02 -2.07
N ARG A 152 -13.75 -21.63 -0.86
CA ARG A 152 -14.47 -20.65 -0.04
C ARG A 152 -14.28 -19.25 -0.62
N LEU A 153 -13.06 -18.92 -1.01
CA LEU A 153 -12.75 -17.63 -1.65
C LEU A 153 -13.46 -17.51 -3.00
N VAL A 154 -13.39 -18.54 -3.85
CA VAL A 154 -14.09 -18.59 -5.14
C VAL A 154 -15.58 -18.31 -4.96
N LYS A 155 -16.22 -18.99 -4.00
CA LYS A 155 -17.62 -18.75 -3.67
C LYS A 155 -17.89 -17.29 -3.22
N THR A 156 -17.02 -16.75 -2.37
CA THR A 156 -17.16 -15.37 -1.86
C THR A 156 -17.07 -14.34 -3.00
N ILE A 157 -16.13 -14.54 -3.93
CA ILE A 157 -15.94 -13.67 -5.09
C ILE A 157 -17.10 -13.80 -6.07
N ASN A 158 -17.62 -15.02 -6.28
CA ASN A 158 -18.82 -15.25 -7.09
C ASN A 158 -20.03 -14.46 -6.54
N GLU A 159 -20.29 -14.56 -5.23
CA GLU A 159 -21.35 -13.78 -4.57
C GLU A 159 -21.12 -12.26 -4.69
N PHE A 160 -19.87 -11.81 -4.61
CA PHE A 160 -19.52 -10.41 -4.81
C PHE A 160 -19.87 -9.91 -6.21
N TYR A 161 -19.50 -10.62 -7.28
CA TYR A 161 -19.80 -10.21 -8.66
C TYR A 161 -21.29 -10.21 -8.97
N LEU A 162 -22.04 -11.18 -8.45
CA LEU A 162 -23.52 -11.18 -8.55
C LEU A 162 -24.11 -9.92 -7.91
N ASN A 163 -23.69 -9.60 -6.68
CA ASN A 163 -24.16 -8.41 -5.99
C ASN A 163 -23.75 -7.11 -6.68
N TRP A 164 -22.55 -7.06 -7.27
CA TRP A 164 -22.07 -5.88 -7.99
C TRP A 164 -22.85 -5.68 -9.29
N ALA A 165 -23.08 -6.74 -10.06
CA ALA A 165 -23.87 -6.70 -11.28
C ALA A 165 -25.30 -6.23 -11.00
N GLN A 166 -25.90 -6.68 -9.89
CA GLN A 166 -27.24 -6.25 -9.49
C GLN A 166 -27.38 -4.73 -9.36
N ILE A 167 -26.33 -4.03 -8.91
CA ILE A 167 -26.34 -2.56 -8.81
C ILE A 167 -26.59 -1.95 -10.20
N TYR A 168 -25.91 -2.46 -11.23
CA TYR A 168 -26.07 -1.97 -12.60
C TYR A 168 -27.38 -2.42 -13.25
N ILE A 169 -27.89 -3.62 -12.91
CA ILE A 169 -29.22 -4.08 -13.32
C ILE A 169 -30.29 -3.12 -12.79
N ASP A 170 -30.20 -2.71 -11.52
CA ASP A 170 -31.13 -1.77 -10.90
C ASP A 170 -31.07 -0.38 -11.55
N LEU A 171 -29.87 0.05 -11.96
CA LEU A 171 -29.64 1.28 -12.72
C LEU A 171 -30.03 1.16 -14.21
N LYS A 172 -30.48 -0.01 -14.66
CA LYS A 172 -30.77 -0.35 -16.07
C LYS A 172 -29.56 -0.20 -17.00
N ASP A 173 -28.35 -0.30 -16.46
CA ASP A 173 -27.11 -0.39 -17.20
C ASP A 173 -26.75 -1.87 -17.43
N TYR A 174 -27.50 -2.50 -18.33
CA TYR A 174 -27.35 -3.93 -18.62
C TYR A 174 -25.99 -4.27 -19.23
N GLU A 175 -25.35 -3.34 -19.93
CA GLU A 175 -24.01 -3.56 -20.49
C GLU A 175 -22.98 -3.69 -19.37
N MET A 176 -23.00 -2.78 -18.41
CA MET A 176 -22.06 -2.85 -17.28
C MET A 176 -22.35 -4.07 -16.40
N ALA A 177 -23.62 -4.39 -16.16
CA ALA A 177 -23.99 -5.62 -15.46
C ALA A 177 -23.41 -6.88 -16.13
N LYS A 178 -23.55 -7.02 -17.46
CA LYS A 178 -22.98 -8.14 -18.22
C LYS A 178 -21.45 -8.19 -18.13
N ASN A 179 -20.77 -7.03 -18.18
CA ASN A 179 -19.32 -6.96 -18.05
C ASN A 179 -18.85 -7.49 -16.68
N ILE A 180 -19.45 -6.99 -15.60
CA ILE A 180 -19.15 -7.43 -14.23
C ILE A 180 -19.39 -8.95 -14.06
N LEU A 181 -20.51 -9.47 -14.59
CA LEU A 181 -20.78 -10.91 -14.55
C LEU A 181 -19.74 -11.73 -15.33
N ASN A 182 -19.32 -11.26 -16.50
CA ASN A 182 -18.31 -11.94 -17.30
C ASN A 182 -16.93 -11.91 -16.62
N GLN A 183 -16.52 -10.78 -16.04
CA GLN A 183 -15.27 -10.69 -15.27
C GLN A 183 -15.27 -11.67 -14.09
N GLY A 184 -16.36 -11.73 -13.33
CA GLY A 184 -16.51 -12.70 -12.26
C GLY A 184 -16.43 -14.14 -12.75
N PHE A 185 -17.05 -14.43 -13.91
CA PHE A 185 -17.00 -15.76 -14.51
C PHE A 185 -15.58 -16.15 -14.93
N GLU A 186 -14.82 -15.22 -15.52
CA GLU A 186 -13.43 -15.45 -15.92
C GLU A 186 -12.51 -15.75 -14.72
N ILE A 187 -12.82 -15.20 -13.54
CA ILE A 187 -12.03 -15.40 -12.32
C ILE A 187 -12.44 -16.65 -11.54
N THR A 188 -13.74 -16.96 -11.51
CA THR A 188 -14.31 -17.97 -10.60
C THR A 188 -14.79 -19.24 -11.29
N GLU A 189 -14.98 -19.20 -12.60
CA GLU A 189 -15.53 -20.26 -13.46
C GLU A 189 -16.86 -20.87 -12.94
N GLN A 190 -17.66 -20.08 -12.22
CA GLN A 190 -18.93 -20.55 -11.65
C GLN A 190 -20.09 -20.43 -12.64
N ASP A 191 -20.84 -21.52 -12.83
CA ASP A 191 -22.02 -21.57 -13.70
C ASP A 191 -23.13 -20.59 -13.28
N GLU A 192 -23.14 -20.14 -12.02
CA GLU A 192 -24.13 -19.22 -11.47
C GLU A 192 -24.04 -17.84 -12.13
N LEU A 193 -22.83 -17.28 -12.30
CA LEU A 193 -22.60 -16.01 -13.01
C LEU A 193 -22.98 -16.09 -14.49
N LYS A 194 -22.75 -17.24 -15.12
CA LYS A 194 -23.16 -17.47 -16.50
C LYS A 194 -24.68 -17.53 -16.64
N SER A 195 -25.36 -18.16 -15.67
CA SER A 195 -26.81 -18.21 -15.64
C SER A 195 -27.39 -16.81 -15.48
N GLU A 196 -26.85 -16.00 -14.58
CA GLU A 196 -27.24 -14.60 -14.38
C GLU A 196 -27.00 -13.76 -15.65
N LEU A 197 -25.87 -13.95 -16.33
CA LEU A 197 -25.56 -13.27 -17.59
C LEU A 197 -26.64 -13.53 -18.66
N GLU A 198 -27.09 -14.78 -18.79
CA GLU A 198 -28.18 -15.15 -19.70
C GLU A 198 -29.52 -14.52 -19.29
N GLU A 199 -29.80 -14.40 -17.99
CA GLU A 199 -31.00 -13.74 -17.48
C GLU A 199 -31.00 -12.23 -17.81
N VAL A 200 -29.88 -11.54 -17.57
CA VAL A 200 -29.71 -10.11 -17.91
C VAL A 200 -29.89 -9.86 -19.40
N GLU A 201 -29.29 -10.70 -20.27
CA GLU A 201 -29.48 -10.59 -21.72
C GLU A 201 -30.95 -10.74 -22.13
N ASN A 202 -31.68 -11.65 -21.50
CA ASN A 202 -33.09 -11.88 -21.79
C ASN A 202 -33.96 -10.72 -21.30
N GLN A 203 -33.65 -10.16 -20.12
CA GLN A 203 -34.30 -8.97 -19.59
C GLN A 203 -34.11 -7.78 -20.52
N GLU A 204 -32.87 -7.49 -20.94
CA GLU A 204 -32.55 -6.43 -21.90
C GLU A 204 -33.36 -6.58 -23.20
N LYS A 205 -33.37 -7.79 -23.80
CA LYS A 205 -34.14 -8.09 -25.02
C LYS A 205 -35.65 -7.93 -24.82
N SER A 206 -36.17 -8.17 -23.62
CA SER A 206 -37.59 -8.03 -23.30
C SER A 206 -38.00 -6.56 -23.12
N GLU A 207 -37.18 -5.75 -22.46
CA GLU A 207 -37.41 -4.32 -22.27
C GLU A 207 -37.21 -3.54 -23.58
N ALA A 208 -36.26 -3.96 -24.41
CA ALA A 208 -36.06 -3.39 -25.75
C ALA A 208 -37.28 -3.56 -26.67
N LYS A 209 -38.11 -4.60 -26.46
CA LYS A 209 -39.35 -4.82 -27.22
C LYS A 209 -40.52 -3.96 -26.74
N THR A 210 -40.51 -3.52 -25.48
CA THR A 210 -41.53 -2.57 -24.97
C THR A 210 -41.27 -1.14 -25.41
N ASP A 211 -40.03 -0.82 -25.79
CA ASP A 211 -39.57 0.51 -26.21
C ASP A 211 -39.52 0.71 -27.74
N GLU A 212 -40.28 -0.03 -28.56
CA GLU A 212 -40.39 0.19 -30.03
C GLU A 212 -40.90 1.62 -30.45
N GLY A 213 -41.06 2.55 -29.50
CA GLY A 213 -41.20 3.98 -29.74
C GLY A 213 -39.93 4.84 -29.57
N ASN A 214 -38.80 4.31 -29.08
CA ASN A 214 -37.56 5.06 -28.90
C ASN A 214 -36.32 4.18 -29.13
N ASN A 215 -35.55 4.53 -30.17
CA ASN A 215 -34.34 3.85 -30.63
C ASN A 215 -33.34 3.47 -29.52
N ARG A 216 -32.99 2.17 -29.42
CA ARG A 216 -31.66 1.72 -28.95
C ARG A 216 -31.22 0.43 -29.67
N LYS A 217 -29.91 0.35 -29.99
CA LYS A 217 -29.26 -0.68 -30.85
C LYS A 217 -28.54 -1.74 -30.01
N SER A 218 -28.81 -3.01 -30.31
CA SER A 218 -28.20 -4.23 -29.76
C SER A 218 -26.87 -4.61 -30.45
N ASN A 219 -25.89 -5.18 -29.74
CA ASN A 219 -24.66 -5.75 -30.33
C ASN A 219 -24.31 -7.15 -29.75
N GLN A 220 -23.66 -8.01 -30.56
CA GLN A 220 -23.35 -9.43 -30.31
C GLN A 220 -21.87 -9.71 -30.69
N LEU A 221 -21.13 -10.60 -29.99
CA LEU A 221 -19.67 -10.85 -30.24
C LEU A 221 -19.20 -12.33 -30.13
N LEU A 222 -18.01 -12.62 -30.71
CA LEU A 222 -17.36 -13.94 -30.94
C LEU A 222 -15.87 -13.96 -30.51
N TYR A 223 -15.32 -15.14 -30.15
CA TYR A 223 -14.00 -15.39 -29.48
C TYR A 223 -12.81 -15.80 -30.40
N ASN A 224 -11.55 -15.72 -29.92
CA ASN A 224 -10.31 -16.28 -30.54
C ASN A 224 -9.46 -17.17 -29.58
N GLU A 225 -8.79 -18.16 -30.19
CA GLU A 225 -8.12 -19.41 -29.76
C GLU A 225 -6.97 -19.38 -28.73
N ASN A 226 -6.55 -18.23 -28.18
CA ASN A 226 -5.42 -18.21 -27.21
C ASN A 226 -5.80 -17.83 -25.76
N ALA A 227 -7.09 -17.79 -25.42
CA ALA A 227 -7.61 -17.80 -24.04
C ALA A 227 -6.85 -16.89 -23.05
N ARG A 228 -6.54 -15.66 -23.48
CA ARG A 228 -6.10 -14.59 -22.59
C ARG A 228 -7.01 -13.41 -22.83
N ALA A 229 -7.87 -13.12 -21.85
CA ALA A 229 -8.55 -11.85 -21.76
C ALA A 229 -7.47 -10.77 -21.65
N ILE A 230 -7.27 -10.04 -22.74
CA ILE A 230 -6.65 -8.73 -22.64
C ILE A 230 -7.83 -7.79 -22.42
N ILE A 231 -7.97 -7.24 -21.21
CA ILE A 231 -8.85 -6.09 -20.98
C ILE A 231 -8.20 -4.92 -21.71
N ILE A 232 -8.51 -4.83 -22.98
CA ILE A 232 -8.54 -3.60 -23.73
C ILE A 232 -10.03 -3.31 -23.83
N ASP A 233 -10.50 -2.19 -23.29
CA ASP A 233 -11.80 -1.63 -23.67
C ASP A 233 -11.79 -1.30 -25.16
N VAL A 234 -12.02 -2.31 -25.99
CA VAL A 234 -12.25 -2.19 -27.42
C VAL A 234 -13.28 -3.24 -27.79
N PHE A 235 -14.53 -2.81 -27.97
CA PHE A 235 -15.45 -3.51 -28.87
C PHE A 235 -15.40 -2.83 -30.24
N GLN A 236 -14.66 -3.49 -31.13
CA GLN A 236 -14.15 -3.03 -32.42
C GLN A 236 -15.25 -2.59 -33.39
N VAL A 237 -15.10 -1.44 -34.02
CA VAL A 237 -15.68 -1.22 -35.35
C VAL A 237 -14.53 -1.11 -36.31
N TYR A 238 -14.61 -1.84 -37.41
CA TYR A 238 -13.87 -1.60 -38.65
C TYR A 238 -13.65 -0.08 -38.81
N GLN A 239 -12.48 0.39 -38.39
CA GLN A 239 -12.05 1.78 -38.19
C GLN A 239 -13.14 2.87 -38.02
N PRO A 240 -13.35 3.35 -36.78
CA PRO A 240 -13.55 4.78 -36.56
C PRO A 240 -12.63 5.31 -35.45
N LYS A 241 -12.15 6.53 -35.67
CA LYS A 241 -11.05 7.21 -34.97
C LYS A 241 -11.45 7.85 -33.63
N SER A 242 -12.47 7.40 -32.89
CA SER A 242 -12.89 8.00 -31.60
C SER A 242 -13.89 7.15 -30.76
N PHE A 243 -13.86 7.25 -29.42
CA PHE A 243 -14.77 6.67 -28.39
C PHE A 243 -15.05 7.69 -27.28
N ASP A 244 -16.16 7.63 -26.53
CA ASP A 244 -16.56 8.60 -25.47
C ASP A 244 -16.76 7.88 -24.09
N THR A 245 -16.19 8.38 -22.98
CA THR A 245 -16.32 7.85 -21.58
C THR A 245 -16.68 8.95 -20.57
N VAL A 246 -16.82 8.68 -19.26
CA VAL A 246 -17.02 9.70 -18.20
C VAL A 246 -15.98 9.54 -17.06
N TYR A 247 -15.10 10.51 -16.86
CA TYR A 247 -14.14 10.57 -15.75
C TYR A 247 -14.73 11.29 -14.54
N THR A 248 -14.54 10.70 -13.35
CA THR A 248 -14.93 11.28 -12.06
C THR A 248 -13.69 11.41 -11.18
N GLY A 249 -13.37 12.64 -10.74
CA GLY A 249 -12.17 12.93 -9.92
C GLY A 249 -12.45 13.89 -8.75
N PRO A 250 -11.63 13.89 -7.68
CA PRO A 250 -11.83 14.75 -6.53
C PRO A 250 -11.41 16.20 -6.81
N GLY A 251 -12.36 17.14 -6.81
CA GLY A 251 -12.12 18.58 -6.92
C GLY A 251 -12.22 19.32 -5.57
N ARG A 252 -11.60 20.51 -5.46
CA ARG A 252 -11.65 21.37 -4.25
C ARG A 252 -13.06 21.76 -3.77
N ASN A 253 -14.09 21.54 -4.60
CA ASN A 253 -15.50 21.87 -4.33
C ASN A 253 -16.48 20.70 -4.58
N GLY A 254 -16.02 19.44 -4.62
CA GLY A 254 -16.84 18.25 -4.90
C GLY A 254 -16.40 17.49 -6.16
N SER A 255 -17.00 16.31 -6.38
CA SER A 255 -16.82 15.46 -7.55
C SER A 255 -17.22 16.20 -8.83
N TYR A 256 -16.45 16.07 -9.91
CA TYR A 256 -16.85 16.53 -11.24
C TYR A 256 -17.01 15.34 -12.19
N HIS A 257 -18.06 15.35 -13.02
CA HIS A 257 -18.30 14.37 -14.08
C HIS A 257 -17.93 14.98 -15.42
N THR A 258 -16.99 14.34 -16.12
CA THR A 258 -16.42 14.87 -17.35
C THR A 258 -16.46 13.80 -18.43
N ASN A 259 -17.10 14.07 -19.57
CA ASN A 259 -17.09 13.14 -20.70
C ASN A 259 -15.70 13.14 -21.35
N CYS A 260 -15.02 12.00 -21.55
CA CYS A 260 -13.69 11.90 -22.18
C CYS A 260 -13.76 11.20 -23.54
N ASN A 261 -13.32 11.84 -24.64
CA ASN A 261 -13.31 11.17 -25.94
C ASN A 261 -11.91 10.67 -26.35
N TYR A 262 -11.71 9.36 -26.47
CA TYR A 262 -10.48 8.66 -26.87
C TYR A 262 -10.37 8.42 -28.38
N THR A 263 -9.32 8.89 -29.06
CA THR A 263 -8.99 8.50 -30.46
C THR A 263 -7.78 7.56 -30.48
N TYR A 264 -7.65 6.64 -31.44
CA TYR A 264 -6.50 5.68 -31.50
C TYR A 264 -5.72 5.82 -32.82
N ASP A 265 -4.48 5.32 -32.83
CA ASP A 265 -3.59 5.31 -34.00
C ASP A 265 -4.00 4.28 -35.09
N GLU A 266 -3.36 4.33 -36.26
CA GLU A 266 -3.68 3.44 -37.40
C GLU A 266 -3.50 1.94 -37.09
N THR A 267 -2.76 1.63 -36.01
CA THR A 267 -2.52 0.26 -35.52
C THR A 267 -3.49 -0.18 -34.42
N GLY A 268 -4.25 0.75 -33.82
CA GLY A 268 -5.28 0.48 -32.81
C GLY A 268 -4.74 0.16 -31.42
N THR A 269 -3.51 0.58 -31.09
CA THR A 269 -2.81 0.08 -29.89
C THR A 269 -2.77 1.09 -28.74
N LEU A 270 -2.84 2.40 -29.02
CA LEU A 270 -2.61 3.44 -28.00
C LEU A 270 -3.47 4.70 -28.21
N PRO A 271 -4.00 5.35 -27.14
CA PRO A 271 -4.89 6.51 -27.27
C PRO A 271 -4.12 7.79 -27.67
N ILE A 272 -4.56 8.43 -28.76
CA ILE A 272 -4.05 9.66 -29.38
C ILE A 272 -4.73 10.94 -28.89
N THR A 273 -5.94 10.93 -28.32
CA THR A 273 -6.64 12.17 -27.89
C THR A 273 -7.66 11.86 -26.80
N VAL A 274 -7.80 12.67 -25.75
CA VAL A 274 -8.78 12.57 -24.65
C VAL A 274 -9.50 13.92 -24.52
N VAL A 275 -10.79 14.01 -24.90
CA VAL A 275 -11.55 15.28 -24.81
C VAL A 275 -12.49 15.28 -23.61
N LEU A 276 -12.18 16.05 -22.57
CA LEU A 276 -12.88 16.19 -21.29
C LEU A 276 -13.95 17.32 -21.35
N ASP A 277 -15.26 17.03 -21.28
CA ASP A 277 -16.32 18.06 -21.20
C ASP A 277 -17.29 17.94 -20.01
N ASN A 278 -17.48 19.10 -19.34
CA ASN A 278 -18.77 19.72 -19.00
C ASN A 278 -18.64 21.19 -18.53
N LYS A 279 -17.53 21.88 -18.86
CA LYS A 279 -17.29 23.33 -18.60
C LYS A 279 -15.92 23.83 -19.06
N THR A 280 -14.91 22.96 -19.23
CA THR A 280 -13.51 23.36 -19.50
C THR A 280 -12.91 22.88 -20.83
N GLU A 281 -13.63 22.05 -21.61
CA GLU A 281 -13.19 21.53 -22.94
C GLU A 281 -11.66 21.25 -23.00
N ARG A 282 -11.16 20.25 -22.28
CA ARG A 282 -9.72 19.89 -22.33
C ARG A 282 -9.46 18.76 -23.31
N THR A 283 -8.41 18.85 -24.12
CA THR A 283 -7.96 17.82 -25.05
C THR A 283 -6.56 17.34 -24.66
N ILE A 284 -6.34 16.05 -24.46
CA ILE A 284 -5.01 15.48 -24.14
C ILE A 284 -4.58 14.50 -25.22
N LYS A 285 -3.46 14.72 -25.90
CA LYS A 285 -2.89 13.81 -26.89
C LYS A 285 -1.66 13.11 -26.35
N TYR A 286 -1.49 11.83 -26.68
CA TYR A 286 -0.28 11.08 -26.34
C TYR A 286 0.37 10.54 -27.62
N GLN A 287 1.70 10.50 -27.65
CA GLN A 287 2.46 9.66 -28.57
C GLN A 287 3.40 8.77 -27.75
N TYR A 288 3.71 7.61 -28.30
CA TYR A 288 4.48 6.58 -27.63
C TYR A 288 5.69 6.17 -28.48
N ASP A 289 6.72 5.68 -27.82
CA ASP A 289 7.91 5.12 -28.47
C ASP A 289 7.66 3.68 -28.96
N ILE A 290 8.68 3.11 -29.63
CA ILE A 290 8.63 1.73 -30.16
C ILE A 290 8.48 0.64 -29.08
N ASN A 291 8.64 0.99 -27.80
CA ASN A 291 8.54 0.10 -26.66
C ASN A 291 7.21 0.28 -25.89
N GLY A 292 6.36 1.22 -26.30
CA GLY A 292 5.07 1.50 -25.69
C GLY A 292 5.10 2.49 -24.52
N TYR A 293 6.21 3.19 -24.29
CA TYR A 293 6.28 4.28 -23.30
C TYR A 293 5.87 5.61 -23.92
N PRO A 294 5.15 6.49 -23.20
CA PRO A 294 4.81 7.81 -23.70
C PRO A 294 6.09 8.61 -23.93
N ASN A 295 6.32 9.08 -25.15
CA ASN A 295 7.45 9.94 -25.50
C ASN A 295 7.02 11.41 -25.66
N TYR A 296 5.72 11.65 -25.83
CA TYR A 296 5.13 12.97 -25.97
C TYR A 296 3.70 13.01 -25.42
N MET A 297 3.33 14.11 -24.78
CA MET A 297 1.96 14.43 -24.40
C MET A 297 1.65 15.89 -24.71
N GLU A 298 0.46 16.18 -25.23
CA GLU A 298 -0.03 17.53 -25.50
C GLU A 298 -1.36 17.72 -24.78
N LEU A 299 -1.44 18.67 -23.86
CA LEU A 299 -2.66 19.09 -23.20
C LEU A 299 -3.14 20.41 -23.83
N HIS A 300 -4.42 20.56 -24.09
CA HIS A 300 -5.02 21.79 -24.60
C HIS A 300 -6.28 22.08 -23.79
N GLU A 301 -6.34 23.20 -23.08
CA GLU A 301 -7.53 23.62 -22.33
C GLU A 301 -8.22 24.75 -23.06
N LEU A 302 -9.38 24.46 -23.66
CA LEU A 302 -10.10 25.42 -24.52
C LEU A 302 -10.78 26.53 -23.71
N ALA A 303 -11.15 26.27 -22.44
CA ALA A 303 -11.78 27.30 -21.60
C ALA A 303 -10.81 28.38 -21.10
N ASP A 304 -9.57 28.01 -20.81
CA ASP A 304 -8.53 28.94 -20.34
C ASP A 304 -7.54 29.32 -21.46
N ASP A 305 -7.79 28.83 -22.68
CA ASP A 305 -7.04 29.12 -23.91
C ASP A 305 -5.52 29.01 -23.69
N TYR A 306 -5.09 27.82 -23.24
CA TYR A 306 -3.68 27.47 -23.10
C TYR A 306 -3.43 26.03 -23.54
N SER A 307 -2.18 25.72 -23.89
CA SER A 307 -1.74 24.35 -24.18
C SER A 307 -0.41 24.03 -23.52
N GLU A 308 -0.18 22.77 -23.18
CA GLU A 308 1.05 22.28 -22.58
C GLU A 308 1.57 21.09 -23.36
N GLU A 309 2.86 21.07 -23.66
CA GLU A 309 3.53 19.93 -24.28
C GLU A 309 4.50 19.31 -23.28
N TYR A 310 4.61 17.99 -23.24
CA TYR A 310 5.50 17.23 -22.38
C TYR A 310 6.27 16.22 -23.23
N PHE A 311 7.58 16.12 -23.01
CA PHE A 311 8.49 15.27 -23.77
C PHE A 311 9.25 14.36 -22.83
N TYR A 312 9.34 13.09 -23.17
CA TYR A 312 9.98 12.07 -22.34
C TYR A 312 11.14 11.40 -23.08
N ASP A 313 12.14 10.93 -22.34
CA ASP A 313 13.18 10.07 -22.89
C ASP A 313 12.73 8.60 -22.98
N ASN A 314 13.62 7.74 -23.49
CA ASN A 314 13.34 6.31 -23.66
C ASN A 314 13.21 5.53 -22.33
N GLU A 315 13.47 6.18 -21.18
CA GLU A 315 13.28 5.63 -19.83
C GLU A 315 12.04 6.24 -19.16
N ALA A 316 11.17 6.90 -19.94
CA ALA A 316 9.94 7.58 -19.51
C ALA A 316 10.17 8.73 -18.50
N ARG A 317 11.36 9.34 -18.50
CA ARG A 317 11.64 10.53 -17.68
C ARG A 317 11.25 11.80 -18.43
N LEU A 318 10.56 12.73 -17.75
CA LEU A 318 10.19 14.02 -18.33
C LEU A 318 11.45 14.85 -18.58
N THR A 319 11.74 15.18 -19.83
CA THR A 319 12.93 15.94 -20.26
C THR A 319 12.61 17.40 -20.55
N ASN A 320 11.48 17.66 -21.19
CA ASN A 320 11.03 19.00 -21.52
C ASN A 320 9.53 19.12 -21.29
N SER A 321 9.07 20.30 -20.89
CA SER A 321 7.68 20.71 -21.06
C SER A 321 7.59 22.14 -21.58
N VAL A 322 6.52 22.45 -22.30
CA VAL A 322 6.32 23.76 -22.94
C VAL A 322 4.91 24.23 -22.66
N TYR A 323 4.76 25.38 -22.03
CA TYR A 323 3.47 26.00 -21.76
C TYR A 323 3.23 27.13 -22.77
N HIS A 324 2.11 27.06 -23.48
CA HIS A 324 1.67 28.06 -24.46
C HIS A 324 0.43 28.77 -23.92
N ASN A 325 0.47 30.11 -23.89
CA ASN A 325 -0.72 30.92 -23.70
C ASN A 325 -1.32 31.25 -25.09
N LEU A 326 -2.55 30.83 -25.38
CA LEU A 326 -3.16 31.00 -26.70
C LEU A 326 -3.73 32.41 -26.92
N HIS A 327 -3.91 33.22 -25.87
CA HIS A 327 -4.19 34.66 -26.02
C HIS A 327 -2.95 35.44 -26.49
N GLU A 328 -1.75 34.97 -26.16
CA GLU A 328 -0.46 35.56 -26.55
C GLU A 328 0.47 34.47 -27.13
N PRO A 329 0.18 33.94 -28.34
CA PRO A 329 0.82 32.73 -28.88
C PRO A 329 2.33 32.83 -29.14
N GLN A 330 2.90 34.03 -29.02
CA GLN A 330 4.29 34.29 -29.38
C GLN A 330 5.28 33.86 -28.29
N ASP A 331 4.81 33.53 -27.07
CA ASP A 331 5.70 33.48 -25.89
C ASP A 331 5.53 32.22 -25.03
N PRO A 332 5.92 31.03 -25.54
CA PRO A 332 5.90 29.82 -24.75
C PRO A 332 6.91 29.85 -23.59
N ILE A 333 6.51 29.31 -22.44
CA ILE A 333 7.38 29.06 -21.30
C ILE A 333 7.91 27.62 -21.41
N ASN A 334 9.21 27.47 -21.63
CA ASN A 334 9.84 26.17 -21.80
C ASN A 334 10.55 25.76 -20.51
N TYR A 335 10.22 24.58 -20.01
CA TYR A 335 10.85 23.92 -18.87
C TYR A 335 11.75 22.81 -19.41
N LYS A 336 13.02 22.83 -19.02
CA LYS A 336 13.99 21.80 -19.36
C LYS A 336 14.46 21.11 -18.09
N HIS A 337 14.11 19.84 -17.95
CA HIS A 337 14.41 18.98 -16.82
C HIS A 337 15.76 18.28 -17.04
N GLU A 338 16.58 18.19 -15.99
CA GLU A 338 17.92 17.62 -16.05
C GLU A 338 18.07 16.49 -15.03
N TYR A 339 18.77 15.42 -15.43
CA TYR A 339 19.06 14.24 -14.62
C TYR A 339 20.54 13.90 -14.75
N ASP A 340 21.12 13.20 -13.78
CA ASP A 340 22.47 12.65 -13.89
C ASP A 340 22.49 11.31 -14.67
N GLU A 341 23.69 10.75 -14.88
CA GLU A 341 23.86 9.45 -15.56
C GLU A 341 23.17 8.28 -14.84
N GLY A 342 22.83 8.44 -13.55
CA GLY A 342 22.10 7.45 -12.74
C GLY A 342 20.59 7.65 -12.74
N GLY A 343 20.07 8.67 -13.42
CA GLY A 343 18.65 8.99 -13.49
C GLY A 343 18.10 9.79 -12.30
N ILE A 344 18.95 10.33 -11.42
CA ILE A 344 18.51 11.19 -10.32
C ILE A 344 18.24 12.59 -10.85
N TYR A 345 17.10 13.16 -10.48
CA TYR A 345 16.66 14.49 -10.93
C TYR A 345 17.52 15.61 -10.37
N GLN A 346 18.19 16.36 -11.24
CA GLN A 346 19.11 17.46 -10.90
C GLN A 346 18.45 18.84 -10.95
N GLY A 347 17.28 18.98 -11.58
CA GLY A 347 16.53 20.24 -11.57
C GLY A 347 15.83 20.59 -12.87
N VAL A 348 15.38 21.84 -12.95
CA VAL A 348 14.68 22.41 -14.11
C VAL A 348 15.19 23.81 -14.42
N THR A 349 15.34 24.10 -15.71
CA THR A 349 15.59 25.45 -16.23
C THR A 349 14.38 25.93 -17.00
N VAL A 350 13.90 27.13 -16.67
CA VAL A 350 12.71 27.73 -17.26
C VAL A 350 13.11 28.91 -18.14
N THR A 351 12.70 28.89 -19.40
CA THR A 351 13.01 29.93 -20.39
C THR A 351 11.72 30.48 -20.98
N THR A 352 11.67 31.80 -21.15
CA THR A 352 10.47 32.56 -21.53
C THR A 352 10.92 33.89 -22.15
N GLN A 353 10.09 34.49 -23.01
CA GLN A 353 10.41 35.77 -23.68
C GLN A 353 9.88 37.02 -22.94
N VAL A 354 8.90 36.86 -22.05
CA VAL A 354 8.19 37.99 -21.39
C VAL A 354 8.38 37.98 -19.87
N GLN A 355 8.51 36.80 -19.27
CA GLN A 355 8.88 36.65 -17.86
C GLN A 355 10.40 36.53 -17.71
N TYR A 356 10.87 36.57 -16.46
CA TYR A 356 12.29 36.36 -16.17
C TYR A 356 12.59 34.85 -16.15
N PRO A 357 13.57 34.38 -16.94
CA PRO A 357 13.99 32.98 -16.87
C PRO A 357 14.52 32.69 -15.47
N PHE A 358 14.26 31.49 -14.98
CA PHE A 358 14.74 31.03 -13.70
C PHE A 358 15.15 29.56 -13.76
N SER A 359 15.88 29.09 -12.76
CA SER A 359 16.24 27.68 -12.63
C SER A 359 16.14 27.23 -11.18
N TYR A 360 15.77 25.96 -11.01
CA TYR A 360 15.86 25.24 -9.75
C TYR A 360 16.83 24.07 -9.94
N LYS A 361 17.85 23.97 -9.10
CA LYS A 361 18.85 22.89 -9.13
C LYS A 361 19.00 22.23 -7.78
N TYR A 362 19.25 20.92 -7.81
CA TYR A 362 19.39 20.06 -6.65
C TYR A 362 20.74 19.36 -6.69
N GLU A 363 21.45 19.35 -5.57
CA GLU A 363 22.61 18.51 -5.36
C GLU A 363 22.30 17.49 -4.27
N TYR A 364 22.81 16.27 -4.42
CA TYR A 364 22.58 15.19 -3.49
C TYR A 364 23.87 14.79 -2.76
N ASP A 365 23.74 14.23 -1.56
CA ASP A 365 24.84 13.59 -0.85
C ASP A 365 25.06 12.13 -1.31
N GLU A 366 26.07 11.47 -0.76
CA GLU A 366 26.42 10.07 -1.08
C GLU A 366 25.29 9.05 -0.77
N LYS A 367 24.26 9.46 -0.03
CA LYS A 367 23.08 8.65 0.32
C LYS A 367 21.84 9.04 -0.51
N ASN A 368 22.02 9.83 -1.58
CA ASN A 368 20.95 10.36 -2.44
C ASN A 368 19.92 11.23 -1.69
N ARG A 369 20.34 11.94 -0.64
CA ARG A 369 19.50 12.94 0.06
C ARG A 369 19.82 14.33 -0.49
N ILE A 370 18.84 15.22 -0.55
CA ILE A 370 19.04 16.60 -1.01
C ILE A 370 20.01 17.29 -0.06
N LYS A 371 21.18 17.63 -0.56
CA LYS A 371 22.24 18.35 0.15
C LYS A 371 22.12 19.85 -0.06
N THR A 372 21.81 20.25 -1.29
CA THR A 372 21.69 21.66 -1.68
C THR A 372 20.54 21.85 -2.64
N GLU A 373 19.80 22.93 -2.46
CA GLU A 373 18.81 23.48 -3.39
C GLU A 373 19.30 24.85 -3.84
N LEU A 374 19.15 25.15 -5.12
CA LEU A 374 19.51 26.44 -5.70
C LEU A 374 18.39 26.93 -6.61
N TYR A 375 17.77 28.04 -6.23
CA TYR A 375 16.93 28.86 -7.09
C TYR A 375 17.75 30.03 -7.63
N GLU A 376 17.66 30.29 -8.92
CA GLU A 376 18.33 31.41 -9.56
C GLU A 376 17.45 32.01 -10.67
N ASP A 377 17.17 33.30 -10.56
CA ASP A 377 16.55 34.14 -11.61
C ASP A 377 17.41 35.40 -11.84
N GLU A 378 16.93 36.35 -12.64
CA GLU A 378 17.66 37.60 -12.93
C GLU A 378 17.98 38.45 -11.69
N TRP A 379 17.16 38.38 -10.64
CA TRP A 379 17.20 39.26 -9.47
C TRP A 379 17.61 38.55 -8.19
N TYR A 380 17.35 37.25 -8.10
CA TYR A 380 17.48 36.45 -6.90
C TYR A 380 18.32 35.21 -7.13
N LYS A 381 19.20 34.95 -6.18
CA LYS A 381 19.86 33.65 -6.02
C LYS A 381 19.61 33.16 -4.61
N ILE A 382 18.82 32.11 -4.44
CA ILE A 382 18.51 31.52 -3.14
C ILE A 382 19.12 30.13 -3.12
N SER A 383 20.02 29.86 -2.17
CA SER A 383 20.61 28.55 -1.96
C SER A 383 20.32 28.05 -0.57
N THR A 384 19.72 26.87 -0.47
CA THR A 384 19.42 26.20 0.79
C THR A 384 20.24 24.94 0.90
N SER A 385 20.94 24.74 2.02
CA SER A 385 21.75 23.55 2.27
C SER A 385 21.30 22.84 3.53
N TYR A 386 21.34 21.51 3.49
CA TYR A 386 20.82 20.64 4.53
C TYR A 386 21.92 19.74 5.09
N GLU A 387 22.00 19.65 6.42
CA GLU A 387 22.80 18.66 7.14
C GLU A 387 21.87 17.70 7.87
N TYR A 388 22.23 16.41 7.84
CA TYR A 388 21.40 15.34 8.39
C TYR A 388 22.14 14.57 9.49
N ASP A 389 21.41 14.04 10.47
CA ASP A 389 21.95 13.07 11.43
C ASP A 389 22.05 11.64 10.87
N GLU A 390 22.51 10.72 11.72
CA GLU A 390 22.60 9.28 11.40
C GLU A 390 21.23 8.62 11.22
N GLN A 391 20.15 9.22 11.72
CA GLN A 391 18.77 8.75 11.60
C GLN A 391 18.02 9.39 10.41
N ASN A 392 18.72 10.08 9.50
CA ASN A 392 18.17 10.76 8.32
C ASN A 392 17.23 11.94 8.63
N ARG A 393 17.39 12.62 9.77
CA ARG A 393 16.65 13.84 10.09
C ARG A 393 17.50 15.07 9.79
N ILE A 394 16.89 16.13 9.26
CA ILE A 394 17.57 17.42 9.02
C ILE A 394 17.89 18.04 10.37
N ILE A 395 19.17 18.14 10.71
CA ILE A 395 19.66 18.76 11.95
C ILE A 395 20.01 20.23 11.76
N LYS A 396 20.30 20.64 10.52
CA LYS A 396 20.61 22.02 10.21
C LYS A 396 20.23 22.34 8.77
N GLU A 397 19.70 23.53 8.61
CA GLU A 397 19.30 24.12 7.34
C GLU A 397 19.94 25.51 7.26
N THR A 398 20.61 25.79 6.15
CA THR A 398 21.23 27.10 5.91
C THR A 398 20.74 27.64 4.57
N GLU A 399 19.89 28.65 4.64
CA GLU A 399 19.39 29.38 3.48
C GLU A 399 20.22 30.65 3.29
N SER A 400 20.70 30.87 2.07
CA SER A 400 21.40 32.09 1.65
C SER A 400 20.67 32.69 0.46
N SER A 401 20.15 33.90 0.63
CA SER A 401 19.47 34.67 -0.41
C SER A 401 20.31 35.88 -0.80
N ILE A 402 20.56 36.04 -2.10
CA ILE A 402 21.20 37.21 -2.68
C ILE A 402 20.17 37.91 -3.55
N ARG A 403 19.95 39.20 -3.29
CA ARG A 403 19.16 40.11 -4.12
C ARG A 403 19.95 41.39 -4.33
N ASP A 404 20.30 41.70 -5.58
CA ASP A 404 21.15 42.84 -5.93
C ASP A 404 22.48 42.86 -5.13
N GLN A 405 22.66 43.84 -4.23
CA GLN A 405 23.83 43.99 -3.33
C GLN A 405 23.61 43.43 -1.92
N TYR A 406 22.42 42.91 -1.62
CA TYR A 406 22.07 42.43 -0.28
C TYR A 406 22.13 40.91 -0.23
N GLN A 407 22.89 40.40 0.75
CA GLN A 407 22.98 38.98 1.05
C GLN A 407 22.43 38.72 2.44
N TYR A 408 21.46 37.81 2.53
CA TYR A 408 20.87 37.34 3.76
C TYR A 408 21.24 35.87 3.94
N THR A 409 21.64 35.49 5.14
CA THR A 409 21.85 34.07 5.48
C THR A 409 21.09 33.75 6.76
N THR A 410 20.21 32.77 6.67
CA THR A 410 19.45 32.24 7.80
C THR A 410 19.97 30.84 8.08
N VAL A 411 20.27 30.55 9.35
CA VAL A 411 20.67 29.21 9.80
C VAL A 411 19.66 28.73 10.82
N THR A 412 18.99 27.64 10.50
CA THR A 412 18.05 26.96 11.39
C THR A 412 18.69 25.67 11.87
N THR A 413 18.65 25.40 13.18
CA THR A 413 19.18 24.17 13.78
C THR A 413 18.07 23.47 14.54
N TYR A 414 17.91 22.18 14.28
CA TYR A 414 16.87 21.33 14.84
C TYR A 414 17.47 20.44 15.94
N ASN A 415 16.94 20.53 17.15
CA ASN A 415 17.32 19.67 18.27
C ASN A 415 16.21 18.65 18.48
N TYR A 416 16.48 17.39 18.12
CA TYR A 416 15.55 16.27 18.28
C TYR A 416 15.77 15.47 19.57
#